data_AF-A0A543ANF6-F1
#
_entry.id   AF-A0A543ANF6-F1
#
_cell.length_a   1.000
_cell.length_b   1.000
_cell.length_c   1.000
_cell.angle_alpha   90.00
_cell.angle_beta   90.00
_cell.angle_gamma   90.00
#
_symmetry.space_group_name_H-M   'P 1'
#
loop_
_entity.id
_entity.type
_entity.pdbx_description
1 polymer ?
#
loop_
_entity_poly.entity_id
_entity_poly.type
_entity_poly.pdbx_seq_one_letter_code
_entity_poly.pdbx_strand_id
1 'polypeptide(L)'
;MSGNPITVRRLAASDVLDNVLSQGGGTVLVDGLAGMGKTYFLRELAQQARHRELWPVTFLAADRIERGEPYSFIERFLAAGFDPDWDFETESKKQPLSVARSCVRHLLDATGPQQGHIILIDDAHWIDDESTRVLRHLIPRVNRRNIAFVLSARTPHEPSSIGQFLAESAAANPQDLHIEIGPLQETEIRALAMDRFGMMISPNNAAELQRATGGAFIGVDSIFSQVTPEEVKQLHRTWEFPIRDVAVQNPLLSSFYELDLQAQTAAQIVCLAQHELPREMLLAALEQLGLPNKIRGAIQAGVIRESGFGRSIVPKHDLIASAVRSTVEPPFRRRVHRVLAELTDGYRSVRHMFMGAESWNETLEARVEDYVTEATELGQFDHATEILRMGLDLAENFTVRQRLITDLVLISIRAKSGYRCLDLLSEIESFPHSMLREFLALLLRIYLIDEPYPEDRAKQVLESPSETPDETALQGYLSFTLIVMMMRSPDRRAVLDMIPMARDFIAKGPQDPEELLDRRFAWMVAPEDFLVHLDCLELIQWNLDGRHQDVRRNYPT
;
A
#
# COMPACT_ATOMS: atom_id res chain seq x y z
N MET A 1 16.66 -21.22 -31.40
CA MET A 1 17.51 -20.36 -30.56
C MET A 1 16.58 -19.35 -29.92
N SER A 2 16.50 -19.27 -28.59
CA SER A 2 15.72 -18.19 -27.96
C SER A 2 16.30 -16.83 -28.38
N GLY A 3 15.44 -15.88 -28.73
CA GLY A 3 15.89 -14.54 -29.09
C GLY A 3 16.50 -13.80 -27.90
N ASN A 4 17.27 -12.74 -28.18
CA ASN A 4 17.70 -11.81 -27.14
C ASN A 4 16.44 -11.24 -26.44
N PRO A 5 16.34 -11.32 -25.10
CA PRO A 5 15.14 -10.89 -24.37
C PRO A 5 14.81 -9.40 -24.61
N ILE A 6 15.80 -8.54 -24.88
CA ILE A 6 15.56 -7.14 -25.27
C ILE A 6 14.85 -7.07 -26.61
N THR A 7 15.36 -7.77 -27.62
CA THR A 7 14.76 -7.80 -28.97
C THR A 7 13.37 -8.41 -28.94
N VAL A 8 13.18 -9.50 -28.20
CA VAL A 8 11.88 -10.17 -28.04
C VAL A 8 10.87 -9.21 -27.39
N ARG A 9 11.25 -8.52 -26.31
CA ARG A 9 10.37 -7.54 -25.64
C ARG A 9 10.06 -6.35 -26.52
N ARG A 10 11.02 -5.87 -27.30
CA ARG A 10 10.84 -4.79 -28.29
C ARG A 10 9.82 -5.18 -29.36
N LEU A 11 9.91 -6.39 -29.91
CA LEU A 11 8.95 -6.91 -30.89
C LEU A 11 7.57 -7.05 -30.25
N ALA A 12 7.48 -7.65 -29.06
CA ALA A 12 6.22 -7.78 -28.35
C ALA A 12 5.58 -6.42 -28.01
N ALA A 13 6.36 -5.40 -27.65
CA ALA A 13 5.87 -4.05 -27.44
C ALA A 13 5.30 -3.42 -28.74
N SER A 14 5.95 -3.69 -29.88
CA SER A 14 5.44 -3.27 -31.20
C SER A 14 4.13 -3.96 -31.53
N ASP A 15 4.05 -5.27 -31.33
CA ASP A 15 2.85 -6.07 -31.61
C ASP A 15 1.67 -5.63 -30.74
N VAL A 16 1.92 -5.33 -29.46
CA VAL A 16 0.90 -4.76 -28.55
C VAL A 16 0.41 -3.41 -29.07
N LEU A 17 1.33 -2.54 -29.49
CA LEU A 17 0.99 -1.23 -30.00
C LEU A 17 0.16 -1.32 -31.28
N ASP A 18 0.54 -2.21 -32.21
CA ASP A 18 -0.21 -2.49 -33.43
C ASP A 18 -1.62 -2.99 -33.13
N ASN A 19 -1.76 -3.93 -32.19
CA ASN A 19 -3.05 -4.45 -31.77
C ASN A 19 -3.95 -3.35 -31.20
N VAL A 20 -3.45 -2.59 -30.23
CA VAL A 20 -4.20 -1.52 -29.55
C VAL A 20 -4.65 -0.43 -30.55
N LEU A 21 -3.77 -0.01 -31.46
CA LEU A 21 -4.11 1.00 -32.47
C LEU A 21 -5.15 0.48 -33.46
N SER A 22 -5.02 -0.77 -33.91
CA SER A 22 -5.96 -1.37 -34.86
C SER A 22 -7.36 -1.59 -34.26
N GLN A 23 -7.44 -1.82 -32.95
CA GLN A 23 -8.69 -2.07 -32.24
C GLN A 23 -9.37 -0.80 -31.73
N GLY A 24 -8.74 0.37 -31.88
CA GLY A 24 -9.28 1.62 -31.35
C GLY A 24 -9.27 1.67 -29.82
N GLY A 25 -8.26 1.05 -29.18
CA GLY A 25 -8.08 1.00 -27.74
C GLY A 25 -7.83 -0.42 -27.24
N GLY A 26 -7.73 -0.57 -25.93
CA GLY A 26 -7.63 -1.88 -25.28
C GLY A 26 -7.04 -1.77 -23.88
N THR A 27 -6.98 -2.89 -23.17
CA THR A 27 -6.26 -2.97 -21.89
C THR A 27 -5.21 -4.06 -21.92
N VAL A 28 -4.01 -3.75 -21.43
CA VAL A 28 -2.85 -4.63 -21.45
C VAL A 28 -2.30 -4.73 -20.03
N LEU A 29 -2.28 -5.93 -19.49
CA LEU A 29 -1.58 -6.24 -18.24
C LEU A 29 -0.21 -6.81 -18.55
N VAL A 30 0.83 -6.23 -17.95
CA VAL A 30 2.19 -6.74 -17.97
C VAL A 30 2.58 -7.13 -16.55
N ASP A 31 2.63 -8.42 -16.24
CA ASP A 31 2.89 -8.87 -14.87
C ASP A 31 4.11 -9.79 -14.78
N GLY A 32 4.49 -10.12 -13.55
CA GLY A 32 5.70 -10.86 -13.24
C GLY A 32 6.31 -10.45 -11.90
N LEU A 33 7.29 -11.22 -11.44
CA LEU A 33 7.99 -10.96 -10.19
C LEU A 33 8.78 -9.64 -10.21
N ALA A 34 9.25 -9.22 -9.03
CA ALA A 34 10.11 -8.04 -8.89
C ALA A 34 11.38 -8.17 -9.75
N GLY A 35 11.79 -7.08 -10.41
CA GLY A 35 13.05 -7.03 -11.16
C GLY A 35 13.07 -7.78 -12.50
N MET A 36 11.94 -8.36 -12.95
CA MET A 36 11.87 -9.12 -14.21
C MET A 36 11.93 -8.25 -15.47
N GLY A 37 11.75 -6.93 -15.36
CA GLY A 37 11.85 -5.98 -16.48
C GLY A 37 10.52 -5.48 -17.04
N LYS A 38 9.45 -5.48 -16.24
CA LYS A 38 8.14 -4.91 -16.63
C LYS A 38 8.23 -3.41 -16.98
N THR A 39 8.89 -2.62 -16.13
CA THR A 39 9.18 -1.21 -16.42
C THR A 39 9.96 -1.01 -17.72
N TYR A 40 10.90 -1.91 -18.03
CA TYR A 40 11.64 -1.86 -19.30
C TYR A 40 10.69 -2.05 -20.49
N PHE A 41 9.78 -3.02 -20.41
CA PHE A 41 8.76 -3.25 -21.43
C PHE A 41 7.85 -2.02 -21.63
N LEU A 42 7.32 -1.44 -20.54
CA LEU A 42 6.47 -0.24 -20.62
C LEU A 42 7.20 0.95 -21.26
N ARG A 43 8.49 1.15 -20.93
CA ARG A 43 9.30 2.23 -21.51
C ARG A 43 9.57 2.03 -23.00
N GLU A 44 9.88 0.80 -23.41
CA GLU A 44 10.08 0.48 -24.82
C GLU A 44 8.78 0.69 -25.61
N LEU A 45 7.62 0.28 -25.07
CA LEU A 45 6.31 0.58 -25.67
C LEU A 45 6.08 2.10 -25.78
N ALA A 46 6.36 2.86 -24.71
CA ALA A 46 6.25 4.31 -24.71
C ALA A 46 7.11 4.96 -25.81
N GLN A 47 8.36 4.50 -25.94
CA GLN A 47 9.30 5.01 -26.91
C GLN A 47 8.83 4.74 -28.33
N GLN A 48 8.37 3.52 -28.63
CA GLN A 48 7.85 3.17 -29.95
C GLN A 48 6.58 3.93 -30.29
N ALA A 49 5.65 4.06 -29.34
CA ALA A 49 4.43 4.83 -29.51
C ALA A 49 4.73 6.31 -29.84
N ARG A 50 5.68 6.92 -29.11
CA ARG A 50 6.15 8.28 -29.40
C ARG A 50 6.81 8.40 -30.77
N HIS A 51 7.59 7.41 -31.19
CA HIS A 51 8.20 7.41 -32.53
C HIS A 51 7.18 7.31 -33.68
N ARG A 52 6.03 6.69 -33.45
CA ARG A 52 4.96 6.61 -34.46
C ARG A 52 4.13 7.89 -34.56
N GLU A 53 4.13 8.73 -33.51
CA GLU A 53 3.41 10.02 -33.45
C GLU A 53 1.91 9.92 -33.75
N LEU A 54 1.30 8.75 -33.52
CA LEU A 54 -0.12 8.53 -33.79
C LEU A 54 -0.98 9.00 -32.62
N TRP A 55 -0.74 8.46 -31.41
CA TRP A 55 -1.48 8.78 -30.19
C TRP A 55 -0.53 9.36 -29.13
N PRO A 56 -0.90 10.44 -28.42
CA PRO A 56 -0.19 10.89 -27.23
C PRO A 56 -0.02 9.76 -26.19
N VAL A 57 1.11 9.80 -25.48
CA VAL A 57 1.49 8.80 -24.48
C VAL A 57 1.69 9.47 -23.14
N THR A 58 0.85 9.12 -22.16
CA THR A 58 1.02 9.50 -20.76
C THR A 58 1.63 8.33 -20.01
N PHE A 59 2.73 8.58 -19.29
CA PHE A 59 3.40 7.60 -18.46
C PHE A 59 3.27 8.00 -16.99
N LEU A 60 2.66 7.12 -16.20
CA LEU A 60 2.41 7.25 -14.78
C LEU A 60 3.16 6.12 -14.06
N ALA A 61 3.63 6.40 -12.85
CA ALA A 61 4.13 5.37 -11.95
C ALA A 61 3.35 5.49 -10.64
N ALA A 62 2.77 4.39 -10.18
CA ALA A 62 2.22 4.31 -8.85
C ALA A 62 3.36 4.16 -7.85
N ASP A 63 3.24 4.83 -6.70
CA ASP A 63 4.28 4.90 -5.70
C ASP A 63 3.76 4.26 -4.40
N ARG A 64 4.58 3.42 -3.77
CA ARG A 64 4.25 2.78 -2.50
C ARG A 64 3.81 3.76 -1.42
N ILE A 65 4.35 4.98 -1.46
CA ILE A 65 4.13 6.02 -0.47
C ILE A 65 2.68 6.51 -0.51
N GLU A 66 2.11 6.61 -1.71
CA GLU A 66 0.76 7.14 -1.93
C GLU A 66 -0.33 6.09 -1.80
N ARG A 67 0.05 4.80 -1.68
CA ARG A 67 -0.91 3.72 -1.49
C ARG A 67 -1.82 3.93 -0.27
N GLY A 68 -1.34 4.63 0.76
CA GLY A 68 -2.11 4.92 1.96
C GLY A 68 -3.00 6.17 1.88
N GLU A 69 -2.88 6.97 0.83
CA GLU A 69 -3.62 8.23 0.66
C GLU A 69 -4.80 8.01 -0.30
N PRO A 70 -6.06 8.06 0.19
CA PRO A 70 -7.23 7.82 -0.65
C PRO A 70 -7.28 8.74 -1.88
N TYR A 71 -7.49 8.15 -3.05
CA TYR A 71 -7.56 8.83 -4.35
C TYR A 71 -6.26 9.50 -4.83
N SER A 72 -5.13 9.33 -4.13
CA SER A 72 -3.87 9.98 -4.49
C SER A 72 -3.40 9.62 -5.90
N PHE A 73 -3.59 8.36 -6.32
CA PHE A 73 -3.27 7.99 -7.70
C PHE A 73 -4.21 8.64 -8.74
N ILE A 74 -5.49 8.87 -8.42
CA ILE A 74 -6.42 9.57 -9.32
C ILE A 74 -6.08 11.05 -9.47
N GLU A 75 -5.67 11.71 -8.39
CA GLU A 75 -5.16 13.08 -8.43
C GLU A 75 -3.96 13.16 -9.40
N ARG A 76 -2.97 12.28 -9.22
CA ARG A 76 -1.83 12.19 -10.14
C ARG A 76 -2.26 11.88 -11.58
N PHE A 77 -3.19 10.95 -11.76
CA PHE A 77 -3.69 10.55 -13.07
C PHE A 77 -4.21 11.76 -13.83
N LEU A 78 -5.04 12.60 -13.21
CA LEU A 78 -5.61 13.77 -13.87
C LEU A 78 -4.60 14.91 -14.05
N ALA A 79 -3.73 15.13 -13.06
CA ALA A 79 -2.63 16.09 -13.13
C ALA A 79 -1.65 15.79 -14.28
N ALA A 80 -1.58 14.54 -14.75
CA ALA A 80 -0.73 14.13 -15.87
C ALA A 80 -1.24 14.54 -17.27
N GLY A 81 -2.22 15.44 -17.33
CA GLY A 81 -2.65 16.10 -18.57
C GLY A 81 -4.09 15.84 -18.99
N PHE A 82 -4.92 15.29 -18.10
CA PHE A 82 -6.36 15.10 -18.37
C PHE A 82 -7.24 16.16 -17.71
N ASP A 83 -6.86 16.63 -16.51
CA ASP A 83 -7.42 17.84 -15.89
C ASP A 83 -6.48 18.35 -14.76
N PRO A 84 -5.47 19.17 -15.09
CA PRO A 84 -4.49 19.64 -14.11
C PRO A 84 -5.03 20.68 -13.11
N ASP A 85 -6.12 21.37 -13.46
CA ASP A 85 -6.74 22.40 -12.64
C ASP A 85 -7.89 21.84 -11.80
N TRP A 86 -8.06 20.51 -11.78
CA TRP A 86 -9.10 19.88 -10.99
C TRP A 86 -8.84 20.07 -9.51
N ASP A 87 -9.68 20.90 -8.87
CA ASP A 87 -9.70 21.10 -7.44
C ASP A 87 -10.23 19.84 -6.75
N PHE A 88 -9.33 18.88 -6.55
CA PHE A 88 -9.65 17.64 -5.90
C PHE A 88 -9.67 17.85 -4.39
N GLU A 89 -10.84 18.15 -3.84
CA GLU A 89 -11.01 18.10 -2.38
C GLU A 89 -10.79 16.67 -1.90
N THR A 90 -9.66 16.45 -1.24
CA THR A 90 -9.21 15.19 -0.62
C THR A 90 -10.04 14.77 0.59
N GLU A 91 -11.10 15.51 0.94
CA GLU A 91 -12.03 15.11 2.00
C GLU A 91 -12.75 13.80 1.63
N SER A 92 -12.58 12.80 2.50
CA SER A 92 -12.97 11.38 2.43
C SER A 92 -14.46 11.07 2.21
N LYS A 93 -15.29 12.04 1.81
CA LYS A 93 -16.75 11.89 1.64
C LYS A 93 -17.19 11.57 0.22
N LYS A 94 -16.33 11.69 -0.80
CA LYS A 94 -16.70 11.39 -2.19
C LYS A 94 -16.76 9.87 -2.40
N GLN A 95 -17.86 9.37 -2.95
CA GLN A 95 -18.01 7.95 -3.30
C GLN A 95 -17.15 7.61 -4.53
N PRO A 96 -16.41 6.48 -4.57
CA PRO A 96 -15.54 6.14 -5.70
C PRO A 96 -16.24 6.15 -7.07
N LEU A 97 -17.53 5.81 -7.09
CA LEU A 97 -18.33 5.81 -8.30
C LEU A 97 -18.57 7.22 -8.88
N SER A 98 -18.76 8.24 -8.03
CA SER A 98 -18.95 9.62 -8.51
C SER A 98 -17.65 10.18 -9.08
N VAL A 99 -16.53 9.91 -8.39
CA VAL A 99 -15.17 10.22 -8.84
C VAL A 99 -14.91 9.58 -10.20
N ALA A 100 -15.17 8.27 -10.36
CA ALA A 100 -14.98 7.57 -11.61
C ALA A 100 -15.79 8.15 -12.78
N ARG A 101 -17.05 8.54 -12.54
CA ARG A 101 -17.87 9.20 -13.57
C ARG A 101 -17.31 10.55 -13.98
N SER A 102 -16.75 11.31 -13.05
CA SER A 102 -16.04 12.55 -13.37
C SER A 102 -14.78 12.26 -14.17
N CYS A 103 -13.91 11.35 -13.71
CA CYS A 103 -12.69 10.98 -14.43
C CYS A 103 -12.97 10.51 -15.87
N VAL A 104 -14.05 9.76 -16.11
CA VAL A 104 -14.46 9.36 -17.46
C VAL A 104 -14.77 10.58 -18.33
N ARG A 105 -15.47 11.60 -17.80
CA ARG A 105 -15.76 12.84 -18.53
C ARG A 105 -14.48 13.61 -18.85
N HIS A 106 -13.67 13.91 -17.83
CA HIS A 106 -12.41 14.64 -18.00
C HIS A 106 -11.47 13.94 -18.99
N LEU A 107 -11.35 12.62 -18.91
CA LEU A 107 -10.52 11.85 -19.82
C LEU A 107 -11.02 11.91 -21.28
N LEU A 108 -12.33 11.79 -21.50
CA LEU A 108 -12.92 11.87 -22.85
C LEU A 108 -12.86 13.30 -23.41
N ASP A 109 -13.02 14.31 -22.56
CA ASP A 109 -12.92 15.72 -22.96
C ASP A 109 -11.47 16.08 -23.34
N ALA A 110 -10.49 15.57 -22.60
CA ALA A 110 -9.06 15.78 -22.87
C ALA A 110 -8.56 15.04 -24.12
N THR A 111 -9.10 13.85 -24.41
CA THR A 111 -8.67 13.03 -25.55
C THR A 111 -9.39 13.39 -26.85
N GLY A 112 -10.58 13.98 -26.79
CA GLY A 112 -11.35 14.39 -27.97
C GLY A 112 -11.80 13.22 -28.86
N PRO A 113 -12.80 13.42 -29.75
CA PRO A 113 -13.40 12.31 -30.49
C PRO A 113 -12.53 11.72 -31.61
N GLN A 114 -11.45 12.41 -32.03
CA GLN A 114 -10.60 11.99 -33.16
C GLN A 114 -9.14 11.70 -32.77
N GLN A 115 -8.72 11.97 -31.53
CA GLN A 115 -7.38 11.66 -31.06
C GLN A 115 -7.45 10.51 -30.07
N GLY A 116 -6.65 9.47 -30.29
CA GLY A 116 -6.52 8.40 -29.31
C GLY A 116 -5.42 8.68 -28.29
N HIS A 117 -5.35 7.91 -27.23
CA HIS A 117 -4.40 8.13 -26.13
C HIS A 117 -3.90 6.82 -25.55
N ILE A 118 -2.61 6.74 -25.26
CA ILE A 118 -1.99 5.58 -24.62
C ILE A 118 -1.58 5.98 -23.20
N ILE A 119 -2.11 5.25 -22.22
CA ILE A 119 -1.89 5.46 -20.80
C ILE A 119 -1.11 4.28 -20.26
N LEU A 120 0.13 4.55 -19.86
CA LEU A 120 1.04 3.58 -19.27
C LEU A 120 1.07 3.81 -17.75
N ILE A 121 0.81 2.78 -16.97
CA ILE A 121 0.86 2.84 -15.50
C ILE A 121 1.84 1.79 -15.01
N ASP A 122 2.96 2.23 -14.45
CA ASP A 122 3.97 1.37 -13.87
C ASP A 122 3.68 1.10 -12.39
N ASP A 123 4.03 -0.11 -11.93
CA ASP A 123 3.91 -0.59 -10.56
C ASP A 123 2.51 -0.43 -9.95
N ALA A 124 1.46 -0.78 -10.72
CA ALA A 124 0.05 -0.62 -10.37
C ALA A 124 -0.41 -1.32 -9.06
N HIS A 125 0.43 -2.18 -8.48
CA HIS A 125 0.23 -2.76 -7.15
C HIS A 125 0.41 -1.75 -6.00
N TRP A 126 0.92 -0.56 -6.28
CA TRP A 126 1.02 0.55 -5.34
C TRP A 126 -0.12 1.57 -5.43
N ILE A 127 -1.11 1.35 -6.30
CA ILE A 127 -2.30 2.22 -6.37
C ILE A 127 -3.13 2.03 -5.10
N ASP A 128 -3.61 3.14 -4.52
CA ASP A 128 -4.48 3.11 -3.34
C ASP A 128 -5.83 2.42 -3.63
N ASP A 129 -6.50 1.94 -2.57
CA ASP A 129 -7.69 1.09 -2.70
C ASP A 129 -8.87 1.84 -3.34
N GLU A 130 -9.07 3.11 -2.98
CA GLU A 130 -10.09 4.00 -3.52
C GLU A 130 -9.85 4.27 -5.02
N SER A 131 -8.63 4.64 -5.41
CA SER A 131 -8.23 4.79 -6.81
C SER A 131 -8.38 3.51 -7.60
N THR A 132 -8.07 2.35 -6.98
CA THR A 132 -8.29 1.04 -7.61
C THR A 132 -9.78 0.85 -7.93
N ARG A 133 -10.69 1.19 -7.02
CA ARG A 133 -12.15 1.15 -7.27
C ARG A 133 -12.56 2.11 -8.39
N VAL A 134 -11.97 3.30 -8.45
CA VAL A 134 -12.20 4.27 -9.53
C VAL A 134 -11.76 3.71 -10.89
N LEU A 135 -10.53 3.20 -10.98
CA LEU A 135 -9.98 2.64 -12.22
C LEU A 135 -10.76 1.42 -12.72
N ARG A 136 -11.18 0.52 -11.82
CA ARG A 136 -12.04 -0.62 -12.15
C ARG A 136 -13.36 -0.21 -12.80
N HIS A 137 -13.88 0.97 -12.43
CA HIS A 137 -15.08 1.53 -13.05
C HIS A 137 -14.77 2.30 -14.34
N LEU A 138 -13.67 3.05 -14.37
CA LEU A 138 -13.27 3.92 -15.47
C LEU A 138 -12.83 3.12 -16.70
N ILE A 139 -11.86 2.21 -16.55
CA ILE A 139 -11.17 1.53 -17.65
C ILE A 139 -12.17 0.89 -18.65
N PRO A 140 -13.15 0.06 -18.22
CA PRO A 140 -14.07 -0.59 -19.16
C PRO A 140 -14.97 0.35 -19.96
N ARG A 141 -15.10 1.62 -19.54
CA ARG A 141 -15.96 2.61 -20.20
C ARG A 141 -15.24 3.40 -21.30
N VAL A 142 -13.91 3.48 -21.19
CA VAL A 142 -13.08 4.32 -22.05
C VAL A 142 -12.12 3.50 -22.93
N ASN A 143 -11.76 2.28 -22.53
CA ASN A 143 -10.75 1.46 -23.22
C ASN A 143 -11.11 1.03 -24.66
N ARG A 144 -12.32 1.36 -25.14
CA ARG A 144 -12.77 1.14 -26.53
C ARG A 144 -13.15 2.44 -27.24
N ARG A 145 -12.68 3.57 -26.73
CA ARG A 145 -12.94 4.91 -27.28
C ARG A 145 -11.64 5.59 -27.68
N ASN A 146 -10.79 4.86 -28.40
CA ASN A 146 -9.43 5.25 -28.76
C ASN A 146 -8.51 5.49 -27.55
N ILE A 147 -8.78 4.82 -26.42
CA ILE A 147 -7.92 4.93 -25.23
C ILE A 147 -7.36 3.55 -24.90
N ALA A 148 -6.06 3.49 -24.71
CA ALA A 148 -5.34 2.28 -24.34
C ALA A 148 -4.78 2.38 -22.94
N PHE A 149 -4.98 1.34 -22.15
CA PHE A 149 -4.41 1.20 -20.81
C PHE A 149 -3.38 0.09 -20.83
N VAL A 150 -2.14 0.38 -20.43
CA VAL A 150 -1.08 -0.61 -20.29
C VAL A 150 -0.53 -0.50 -18.87
N LEU A 151 -0.76 -1.53 -18.06
CA LEU A 151 -0.43 -1.51 -16.64
C LEU A 151 0.62 -2.57 -16.32
N SER A 152 1.60 -2.22 -15.50
CA SER A 152 2.51 -3.19 -14.92
C SER A 152 2.08 -3.58 -13.50
N ALA A 153 2.09 -4.87 -13.17
CA ALA A 153 1.72 -5.36 -11.85
C ALA A 153 2.69 -6.43 -11.34
N ARG A 154 2.76 -6.62 -10.02
CA ARG A 154 3.54 -7.69 -9.41
C ARG A 154 2.65 -8.94 -9.27
N THR A 155 3.21 -10.11 -9.59
CA THR A 155 2.61 -11.41 -9.24
C THR A 155 3.17 -11.95 -7.92
N PRO A 156 2.37 -12.69 -7.13
CA PRO A 156 0.93 -12.93 -7.29
C PRO A 156 0.09 -11.66 -7.04
N HIS A 157 -1.09 -11.59 -7.65
CA HIS A 157 -2.00 -10.45 -7.49
C HIS A 157 -2.72 -10.53 -6.14
N GLU A 158 -2.74 -9.42 -5.39
CA GLU A 158 -3.53 -9.33 -4.16
C GLU A 158 -5.05 -9.36 -4.47
N PRO A 159 -5.89 -9.92 -3.59
CA PRO A 159 -7.34 -9.92 -3.78
C PRO A 159 -7.89 -8.51 -3.98
N SER A 160 -8.77 -8.34 -4.95
CA SER A 160 -9.39 -7.05 -5.32
C SER A 160 -8.43 -5.98 -5.87
N SER A 161 -7.15 -6.29 -6.06
CA SER A 161 -6.18 -5.40 -6.70
C SER A 161 -6.53 -5.13 -8.16
N ILE A 162 -5.99 -4.05 -8.72
CA ILE A 162 -6.13 -3.75 -10.14
C ILE A 162 -5.50 -4.84 -11.02
N GLY A 163 -4.40 -5.47 -10.57
CA GLY A 163 -3.73 -6.55 -11.29
C GLY A 163 -4.64 -7.76 -11.49
N GLN A 164 -5.32 -8.21 -10.42
CA GLN A 164 -6.30 -9.29 -10.51
C GLN A 164 -7.43 -8.95 -11.49
N PHE A 165 -8.02 -7.76 -11.35
CA PHE A 165 -9.11 -7.31 -12.22
C PHE A 165 -8.73 -7.32 -13.71
N LEU A 166 -7.51 -6.87 -14.04
CA LEU A 166 -7.04 -6.83 -15.42
C LEU A 166 -6.73 -8.22 -15.97
N ALA A 167 -6.18 -9.12 -15.15
CA ALA A 167 -5.96 -10.51 -15.54
C ALA A 167 -7.31 -11.21 -15.84
N GLU A 168 -8.33 -10.98 -15.01
CA GLU A 168 -9.69 -11.48 -15.23
C GLU A 168 -10.32 -10.87 -16.49
N SER A 169 -10.11 -9.56 -16.75
CA SER A 169 -10.61 -8.88 -17.96
C SER A 169 -9.97 -9.45 -19.23
N ALA A 170 -8.64 -9.65 -19.22
CA ALA A 170 -7.90 -10.25 -20.33
C ALA A 170 -8.33 -11.70 -20.61
N ALA A 171 -8.63 -12.47 -19.58
CA ALA A 171 -9.17 -13.82 -19.74
C ALA A 171 -10.59 -13.82 -20.34
N ALA A 172 -11.40 -12.81 -20.03
CA ALA A 172 -12.79 -12.70 -20.48
C ALA A 172 -12.95 -12.03 -21.86
N ASN A 173 -12.02 -11.16 -22.26
CA ASN A 173 -12.13 -10.33 -23.46
C ASN A 173 -10.90 -10.51 -24.38
N PRO A 174 -11.07 -11.01 -25.62
CA PRO A 174 -9.95 -11.19 -26.56
C PRO A 174 -9.23 -9.91 -27.02
N GLN A 175 -9.82 -8.74 -26.75
CA GLN A 175 -9.25 -7.42 -27.04
C GLN A 175 -8.34 -6.91 -25.93
N ASP A 176 -8.44 -7.50 -24.74
CA ASP A 176 -7.54 -7.21 -23.63
C ASP A 176 -6.40 -8.23 -23.65
N LEU A 177 -5.17 -7.78 -23.38
CA LEU A 177 -3.96 -8.60 -23.47
C LEU A 177 -3.36 -8.81 -22.09
N HIS A 178 -2.80 -10.00 -21.85
CA HIS A 178 -2.04 -10.31 -20.66
C HIS A 178 -0.67 -10.86 -21.07
N ILE A 179 0.38 -10.20 -20.61
CA ILE A 179 1.78 -10.52 -20.88
C ILE A 179 2.46 -10.83 -19.56
N GLU A 180 2.83 -12.09 -19.37
CA GLU A 180 3.64 -12.53 -18.24
C GLU A 180 5.13 -12.43 -18.60
N ILE A 181 5.89 -11.70 -17.78
CA ILE A 181 7.35 -11.63 -17.88
C ILE A 181 7.97 -12.51 -16.80
N GLY A 182 8.37 -13.70 -17.21
CA GLY A 182 9.06 -14.66 -16.36
C GLY A 182 10.55 -14.37 -16.15
N PRO A 183 11.21 -15.15 -15.27
CA PRO A 183 12.66 -15.14 -15.10
C PRO A 183 13.39 -15.50 -16.40
N LEU A 184 14.51 -14.83 -16.63
CA LEU A 184 15.39 -15.13 -17.76
C LEU A 184 15.91 -16.55 -17.69
N GLN A 185 15.79 -17.25 -18.81
CA GLN A 185 16.37 -18.57 -19.02
C GLN A 185 17.85 -18.47 -19.39
N GLU A 186 18.61 -19.53 -19.14
CA GLU A 186 20.05 -19.58 -19.47
C GLU A 186 20.31 -19.20 -20.94
N THR A 187 19.44 -19.66 -21.86
CA THR A 187 19.57 -19.36 -23.29
C THR A 187 19.34 -17.88 -23.60
N GLU A 188 18.47 -17.20 -22.86
CA GLU A 188 18.20 -15.77 -22.98
C GLU A 188 19.35 -14.93 -22.38
N ILE A 189 19.91 -15.36 -21.25
CA ILE A 189 21.10 -14.74 -20.64
C ILE A 189 22.29 -14.82 -21.61
N ARG A 190 22.47 -15.96 -22.29
CA ARG A 190 23.52 -16.12 -23.31
C ARG A 190 23.31 -15.21 -24.51
N ALA A 191 22.07 -15.09 -24.99
CA ALA A 191 21.74 -14.19 -26.09
C ALA A 191 21.97 -12.71 -25.70
N LEU A 192 21.65 -12.35 -24.45
CA LEU A 192 21.90 -11.01 -23.90
C LEU A 192 23.41 -10.71 -23.81
N ALA A 193 24.21 -11.69 -23.40
CA ALA A 193 25.67 -11.56 -23.35
C ALA A 193 26.28 -11.37 -24.76
N MET A 194 25.78 -12.11 -25.75
CA MET A 194 26.21 -11.98 -27.15
C MET A 194 25.96 -10.58 -27.70
N ASP A 195 24.78 -10.02 -27.43
CA ASP A 195 24.42 -8.68 -27.88
C ASP A 195 25.27 -7.60 -27.20
N ARG A 196 25.51 -7.74 -25.90
CA ARG A 196 26.22 -6.73 -25.11
C ARG A 196 27.73 -6.76 -25.29
N PHE A 197 28.33 -7.94 -25.38
CA PHE A 197 29.78 -8.13 -25.41
C PHE A 197 30.31 -8.60 -26.77
N GLY A 198 29.43 -8.90 -27.73
CA GLY A 198 29.81 -9.49 -29.02
C GLY A 198 30.31 -10.94 -28.91
N MET A 199 30.08 -11.61 -27.78
CA MET A 199 30.56 -12.96 -27.53
C MET A 199 29.57 -13.82 -26.73
N MET A 200 29.51 -15.11 -27.04
CA MET A 200 28.70 -16.08 -26.30
C MET A 200 29.41 -16.48 -25.00
N ILE A 201 28.67 -16.49 -23.89
CA ILE A 201 29.12 -17.11 -22.64
C ILE A 201 28.78 -18.61 -22.60
N SER A 202 29.51 -19.38 -21.78
CA SER A 202 29.30 -20.81 -21.62
C SER A 202 27.92 -21.10 -20.96
N PRO A 203 27.32 -22.28 -21.21
CA PRO A 203 26.10 -22.70 -20.51
C PRO A 203 26.27 -22.69 -18.99
N ASN A 204 27.42 -23.14 -18.48
CA ASN A 204 27.70 -23.17 -17.04
C ASN A 204 27.69 -21.76 -16.43
N ASN A 205 28.30 -20.77 -17.10
CA ASN A 205 28.30 -19.38 -16.62
C ASN A 205 26.88 -18.78 -16.67
N ALA A 206 26.10 -19.11 -17.70
CA ALA A 206 24.71 -18.66 -17.80
C ALA A 206 23.83 -19.28 -16.70
N ALA A 207 24.02 -20.57 -16.39
CA ALA A 207 23.37 -21.27 -15.29
C ALA A 207 23.78 -20.68 -13.93
N GLU A 208 25.04 -20.29 -13.77
CA GLU A 208 25.53 -19.64 -12.56
C GLU A 208 24.96 -18.24 -12.38
N LEU A 209 24.93 -17.42 -13.43
CA LEU A 209 24.27 -16.11 -13.43
C LEU A 209 22.77 -16.23 -13.14
N GLN A 210 22.11 -17.23 -13.72
CA GLN A 210 20.70 -17.51 -13.45
C GLN A 210 20.49 -17.87 -11.97
N ARG A 211 21.31 -18.78 -11.41
CA ARG A 211 21.24 -19.15 -9.99
C ARG A 211 21.52 -17.97 -9.06
N ALA A 212 22.52 -17.15 -9.36
CA ALA A 212 22.93 -16.01 -8.54
C ALA A 212 21.88 -14.88 -8.53
N THR A 213 21.14 -14.70 -9.63
CA THR A 213 20.16 -13.60 -9.79
C THR A 213 18.70 -14.05 -9.69
N GLY A 214 18.45 -15.36 -9.58
CA GLY A 214 17.11 -15.93 -9.76
C GLY A 214 16.53 -15.69 -11.16
N GLY A 215 17.36 -15.40 -12.16
CA GLY A 215 16.93 -15.01 -13.51
C GLY A 215 16.33 -13.60 -13.60
N ALA A 216 16.46 -12.76 -12.57
CA ALA A 216 15.95 -11.40 -12.61
C ALA A 216 16.71 -10.56 -13.65
N PHE A 217 15.98 -9.95 -14.58
CA PHE A 217 16.56 -9.14 -15.67
C PHE A 217 17.48 -8.04 -15.13
N ILE A 218 17.05 -7.33 -14.08
CA ILE A 218 17.87 -6.29 -13.45
C ILE A 218 19.14 -6.85 -12.79
N GLY A 219 19.08 -8.07 -12.25
CA GLY A 219 20.23 -8.73 -11.62
C GLY A 219 21.27 -9.15 -12.65
N VAL A 220 20.83 -9.70 -13.78
CA VAL A 220 21.73 -10.08 -14.89
C VAL A 220 22.34 -8.83 -15.53
N ASP A 221 21.53 -7.81 -15.81
CA ASP A 221 21.99 -6.52 -16.37
C ASP A 221 22.99 -5.82 -15.43
N SER A 222 22.75 -5.92 -14.12
CA SER A 222 23.63 -5.46 -13.05
C SER A 222 25.02 -6.08 -13.14
N ILE A 223 25.09 -7.42 -13.19
CA ILE A 223 26.36 -8.15 -13.26
C ILE A 223 27.08 -7.84 -14.59
N PHE A 224 26.34 -7.79 -15.70
CA PHE A 224 26.91 -7.45 -17.00
C PHE A 224 27.50 -6.04 -17.07
N SER A 225 26.92 -5.09 -16.33
CA SER A 225 27.43 -3.71 -16.28
C SER A 225 28.75 -3.58 -15.52
N GLN A 226 29.15 -4.57 -14.73
CA GLN A 226 30.40 -4.56 -13.96
C GLN A 226 31.60 -5.13 -14.73
N VAL A 227 31.37 -5.75 -15.89
CA VAL A 227 32.43 -6.37 -16.69
C VAL A 227 33.16 -5.31 -17.51
N THR A 228 34.46 -5.19 -17.30
CA THR A 228 35.30 -4.20 -18.01
C THR A 228 35.67 -4.67 -19.43
N PRO A 229 35.97 -3.74 -20.37
CA PRO A 229 36.40 -4.09 -21.72
C PRO A 229 37.66 -5.00 -21.75
N GLU A 230 38.59 -4.81 -20.81
CA GLU A 230 39.78 -5.63 -20.63
C GLU A 230 39.45 -7.06 -20.19
N GLU A 231 38.45 -7.25 -19.33
CA GLU A 231 37.97 -8.56 -18.91
C GLU A 231 37.22 -9.28 -20.02
N VAL A 232 36.44 -8.55 -20.83
CA VAL A 232 35.80 -9.11 -22.05
C VAL A 232 36.87 -9.69 -22.99
N LYS A 233 38.01 -9.01 -23.11
CA LYS A 233 39.19 -9.51 -23.86
C LYS A 233 39.94 -10.65 -23.17
N GLN A 234 39.59 -11.06 -21.96
CA GLN A 234 40.20 -12.20 -21.27
C GLN A 234 39.23 -13.38 -21.10
N LEU A 235 37.93 -13.15 -21.21
CA LEU A 235 36.88 -14.18 -21.12
C LEU A 235 37.09 -15.36 -22.08
N HIS A 236 37.73 -15.15 -23.24
CA HIS A 236 38.07 -16.23 -24.18
C HIS A 236 39.23 -17.12 -23.74
N ARG A 237 39.92 -16.78 -22.63
CA ARG A 237 41.05 -17.53 -22.07
C ARG A 237 40.71 -18.26 -20.77
N THR A 238 39.86 -17.67 -19.92
CA THR A 238 39.58 -18.18 -18.57
C THR A 238 38.33 -19.03 -18.45
N TRP A 239 37.40 -19.00 -19.42
CA TRP A 239 36.13 -19.77 -19.45
C TRP A 239 35.18 -19.57 -18.25
N GLU A 240 35.59 -18.87 -17.20
CA GLU A 240 34.81 -18.45 -16.04
C GLU A 240 34.41 -16.97 -16.20
N PHE A 241 33.12 -16.68 -16.00
CA PHE A 241 32.65 -15.30 -15.98
C PHE A 241 32.96 -14.71 -14.60
N PRO A 242 33.57 -13.52 -14.49
CA PRO A 242 33.93 -12.95 -13.20
C PRO A 242 32.66 -12.53 -12.44
N ILE A 243 32.07 -13.48 -11.71
CA ILE A 243 31.00 -13.22 -10.75
C ILE A 243 31.71 -12.78 -9.47
N ARG A 244 31.96 -11.47 -9.37
CA ARG A 244 32.55 -10.90 -8.16
C ARG A 244 31.56 -11.06 -7.01
N ASP A 245 32.09 -11.33 -5.81
CA ASP A 245 31.35 -11.54 -4.56
C ASP A 245 30.05 -10.72 -4.54
N VAL A 246 28.91 -11.41 -4.40
CA VAL A 246 27.55 -10.82 -4.39
C VAL A 246 27.32 -9.93 -3.15
N ALA A 247 28.37 -9.64 -2.38
CA ALA A 247 28.43 -8.59 -1.39
C ALA A 247 28.63 -7.20 -2.05
N VAL A 248 27.49 -6.60 -2.45
CA VAL A 248 27.22 -5.15 -2.41
C VAL A 248 28.21 -4.25 -3.17
N GLN A 249 28.18 -4.29 -4.49
CA GLN A 249 28.21 -3.05 -5.27
C GLN A 249 26.97 -3.02 -6.17
N ASN A 250 25.87 -2.53 -5.61
CA ASN A 250 24.62 -2.36 -6.33
C ASN A 250 24.85 -1.37 -7.50
N PRO A 251 24.73 -1.76 -8.78
CA PRO A 251 25.02 -0.86 -9.90
C PRO A 251 24.02 0.30 -10.02
N LEU A 252 22.92 0.27 -9.27
CA LEU A 252 22.06 1.44 -9.07
C LEU A 252 22.77 2.57 -8.31
N LEU A 253 23.90 2.27 -7.66
CA LEU A 253 24.72 3.21 -6.92
C LEU A 253 25.91 3.74 -7.73
N SER A 254 26.16 3.31 -8.97
CA SER A 254 27.31 3.83 -9.75
C SER A 254 27.25 5.36 -9.88
N SER A 255 26.12 5.87 -10.35
CA SER A 255 25.86 7.32 -10.45
C SER A 255 25.81 8.00 -9.08
N PHE A 256 25.54 7.27 -8.00
CA PHE A 256 25.59 7.79 -6.63
C PHE A 256 27.02 7.89 -6.10
N TYR A 257 27.87 6.90 -6.36
CA TYR A 257 29.28 6.90 -5.94
C TYR A 257 30.15 7.85 -6.76
N GLU A 258 29.74 8.20 -7.98
CA GLU A 258 30.38 9.23 -8.80
C GLU A 258 30.12 10.67 -8.30
N LEU A 259 29.12 10.87 -7.44
CA LEU A 259 28.82 12.17 -6.86
C LEU A 259 29.89 12.58 -5.84
N ASP A 260 30.15 13.90 -5.76
CA ASP A 260 30.83 14.45 -4.59
C ASP A 260 30.03 14.18 -3.30
N LEU A 261 30.71 14.13 -2.15
CA LEU A 261 30.10 13.77 -0.87
C LEU A 261 28.90 14.67 -0.50
N GLN A 262 28.91 15.93 -0.96
CA GLN A 262 27.86 16.90 -0.66
C GLN A 262 26.61 16.68 -1.53
N ALA A 263 26.77 16.24 -2.78
CA ALA A 263 25.67 15.84 -3.64
C ALA A 263 25.10 14.48 -3.20
N GLN A 264 25.94 13.58 -2.68
CA GLN A 264 25.49 12.33 -2.07
C GLN A 264 24.55 12.58 -0.89
N THR A 265 24.89 13.50 0.02
CA THR A 265 24.03 13.79 1.18
C THR A 265 22.67 14.36 0.78
N ALA A 266 22.61 15.24 -0.24
CA ALA A 266 21.34 15.73 -0.78
C ALA A 266 20.48 14.57 -1.35
N ALA A 267 21.09 13.65 -2.10
CA ALA A 267 20.39 12.47 -2.60
C ALA A 267 19.93 11.54 -1.48
N GLN A 268 20.74 11.34 -0.44
CA GLN A 268 20.40 10.53 0.73
C GLN A 268 19.19 11.10 1.48
N ILE A 269 19.12 12.42 1.71
CA ILE A 269 17.98 13.06 2.38
C ILE A 269 16.68 12.80 1.59
N VAL A 270 16.69 13.03 0.28
CA VAL A 270 15.52 12.79 -0.59
C VAL A 270 15.12 11.30 -0.57
N CYS A 271 16.09 10.38 -0.60
CA CYS A 271 15.80 8.95 -0.58
C CYS A 271 15.28 8.47 0.80
N LEU A 272 15.69 9.12 1.89
CA LEU A 272 15.24 8.83 3.26
C LEU A 272 13.85 9.37 3.55
N ALA A 273 13.46 10.51 2.96
CA ALA A 273 12.15 11.12 3.16
C ALA A 273 11.01 10.14 2.87
N GLN A 274 11.15 9.30 1.83
CA GLN A 274 10.08 8.36 1.42
C GLN A 274 8.73 9.07 1.21
N HIS A 275 8.77 10.28 0.67
CA HIS A 275 7.65 11.04 0.11
C HIS A 275 8.21 12.11 -0.82
N GLU A 276 7.35 12.72 -1.64
CA GLU A 276 7.78 13.90 -2.39
C GLU A 276 8.24 14.99 -1.42
N LEU A 277 9.45 15.51 -1.65
CA LEU A 277 10.04 16.51 -0.78
C LEU A 277 9.98 17.88 -1.46
N PRO A 278 9.18 18.84 -0.97
CA PRO A 278 9.18 20.19 -1.50
C PRO A 278 10.58 20.78 -1.51
N ARG A 279 10.93 21.52 -2.56
CA ARG A 279 12.28 22.10 -2.72
C ARG A 279 12.66 22.97 -1.53
N GLU A 280 11.74 23.79 -1.05
CA GLU A 280 11.95 24.67 0.11
C GLU A 280 12.24 23.87 1.37
N MET A 281 11.55 22.75 1.56
CA MET A 281 11.78 21.83 2.67
C MET A 281 13.14 21.14 2.58
N LEU A 282 13.58 20.70 1.39
CA LEU A 282 14.92 20.15 1.22
C LEU A 282 16.01 21.19 1.51
N LEU A 283 15.80 22.45 1.11
CA LEU A 283 16.72 23.54 1.41
C LEU A 283 16.80 23.80 2.92
N ALA A 284 15.66 23.87 3.60
CA ALA A 284 15.61 24.01 5.06
C ALA A 284 16.28 22.82 5.77
N ALA A 285 16.07 21.60 5.29
CA ALA A 285 16.69 20.41 5.85
C ALA A 285 18.22 20.43 5.70
N LEU A 286 18.72 20.84 4.52
CA LEU A 286 20.16 21.01 4.29
C LEU A 286 20.76 22.08 5.22
N GLU A 287 20.06 23.21 5.40
CA GLU A 287 20.48 24.28 6.30
C GLU A 287 20.57 23.82 7.75
N GLN A 288 19.51 23.18 8.29
CA GLN A 288 19.50 22.67 9.66
C GLN A 288 20.54 21.56 9.90
N LEU A 289 20.86 20.76 8.87
CA LEU A 289 21.90 19.75 8.95
C LEU A 289 23.33 20.30 8.79
N GLY A 290 23.48 21.59 8.46
CA GLY A 290 24.77 22.24 8.19
C GLY A 290 25.42 21.76 6.89
N LEU A 291 24.62 21.36 5.90
CA LEU A 291 25.05 20.78 4.64
C LEU A 291 24.93 21.79 3.48
N PRO A 292 25.92 21.86 2.57
CA PRO A 292 25.86 22.77 1.44
C PRO A 292 24.84 22.31 0.39
N ASN A 293 24.24 23.27 -0.31
CA ASN A 293 23.27 23.00 -1.35
C ASN A 293 23.94 22.48 -2.64
N LYS A 294 23.90 21.16 -2.84
CA LYS A 294 24.38 20.46 -4.05
C LYS A 294 23.30 19.66 -4.78
N ILE A 295 22.04 20.07 -4.62
CA ILE A 295 20.87 19.42 -5.24
C ILE A 295 21.06 19.24 -6.76
N ARG A 296 21.55 20.28 -7.45
CA ARG A 296 21.79 20.25 -8.91
C ARG A 296 22.74 19.13 -9.33
N GLY A 297 23.77 18.84 -8.54
CA GLY A 297 24.73 17.77 -8.85
C GLY A 297 24.07 16.40 -8.81
N ALA A 298 23.26 16.15 -7.78
CA ALA A 298 22.50 14.90 -7.64
C ALA A 298 21.42 14.72 -8.73
N ILE A 299 20.82 15.82 -9.21
CA ILE A 299 19.90 15.80 -10.36
C ILE A 299 20.64 15.46 -11.66
N GLN A 300 21.79 16.11 -11.91
CA GLN A 300 22.58 15.88 -13.13
C GLN A 300 23.11 14.44 -13.23
N ALA A 301 23.51 13.84 -12.11
CA ALA A 301 23.89 12.43 -12.05
C ALA A 301 22.70 11.47 -12.19
N GLY A 302 21.46 11.98 -12.15
CA GLY A 302 20.25 11.17 -12.30
C GLY A 302 19.97 10.24 -11.12
N VAL A 303 20.38 10.61 -9.91
CA VAL A 303 20.01 9.87 -8.68
C VAL A 303 18.63 10.35 -8.17
N ILE A 304 18.42 11.66 -8.21
CA ILE A 304 17.16 12.33 -7.89
C ILE A 304 16.68 13.14 -9.10
N ARG A 305 15.42 13.55 -9.11
CA ARG A 305 14.83 14.36 -10.18
C ARG A 305 13.83 15.37 -9.61
N GLU A 306 13.57 16.40 -10.40
CA GLU A 306 12.48 17.34 -10.12
C GLU A 306 11.13 16.69 -10.45
N SER A 307 10.13 16.98 -9.61
CA SER A 307 8.72 16.65 -9.80
C SER A 307 7.88 17.93 -9.60
N GLY A 308 6.59 17.88 -9.98
CA GLY A 308 5.67 19.01 -9.82
C GLY A 308 6.16 20.33 -10.41
N PHE A 309 6.68 20.33 -11.65
CA PHE A 309 7.28 21.50 -12.31
C PHE A 309 8.43 22.17 -11.52
N GLY A 310 9.21 21.38 -10.78
CA GLY A 310 10.37 21.86 -10.02
C GLY A 310 10.06 22.26 -8.58
N ARG A 311 8.79 22.15 -8.16
CA ARG A 311 8.34 22.42 -6.78
C ARG A 311 8.77 21.34 -5.80
N SER A 312 8.84 20.08 -6.22
CA SER A 312 9.25 18.96 -5.39
C SER A 312 10.45 18.21 -6.00
N ILE A 313 11.11 17.44 -5.16
CA ILE A 313 12.27 16.62 -5.50
C ILE A 313 11.98 15.20 -5.04
N VAL A 314 12.18 14.25 -5.96
CA VAL A 314 11.91 12.83 -5.74
C VAL A 314 13.11 12.00 -6.17
N PRO A 315 13.28 10.77 -5.66
CA PRO A 315 14.22 9.83 -6.24
C PRO A 315 13.90 9.58 -7.72
N LYS A 316 14.91 9.31 -8.55
CA LYS A 316 14.63 8.97 -9.95
C LYS A 316 13.81 7.68 -10.05
N HIS A 317 14.16 6.67 -9.25
CA HIS A 317 13.48 5.37 -9.15
C HIS A 317 13.55 4.80 -7.72
N ASP A 318 12.54 4.04 -7.31
CA ASP A 318 12.46 3.42 -5.98
C ASP A 318 13.60 2.44 -5.66
N LEU A 319 14.08 1.73 -6.67
CA LEU A 319 15.21 0.80 -6.50
C LEU A 319 16.51 1.57 -6.20
N ILE A 320 16.72 2.73 -6.84
CA ILE A 320 17.85 3.62 -6.52
C ILE A 320 17.66 4.18 -5.12
N ALA A 321 16.45 4.62 -4.76
CA ALA A 321 16.15 5.13 -3.43
C ALA A 321 16.44 4.08 -2.35
N SER A 322 16.03 2.83 -2.55
CA SER A 322 16.28 1.73 -1.63
C SER A 322 17.77 1.42 -1.51
N ALA A 323 18.49 1.42 -2.62
CA ALA A 323 19.94 1.23 -2.64
C ALA A 323 20.64 2.35 -1.86
N VAL A 324 20.32 3.61 -2.13
CA VAL A 324 20.91 4.77 -1.46
C VAL A 324 20.59 4.75 0.03
N ARG A 325 19.35 4.43 0.43
CA ARG A 325 18.99 4.30 1.86
C ARG A 325 19.87 3.29 2.59
N SER A 326 20.21 2.16 1.94
CA SER A 326 21.04 1.10 2.54
C SER A 326 22.49 1.54 2.77
N THR A 327 22.99 2.54 2.03
CA THR A 327 24.34 3.09 2.24
C THR A 327 24.42 4.11 3.36
N VAL A 328 23.27 4.62 3.84
CA VAL A 328 23.26 5.67 4.87
C VAL A 328 23.63 5.09 6.23
N GLU A 329 24.65 5.68 6.86
CA GLU A 329 25.04 5.32 8.23
C GLU A 329 23.94 5.65 9.25
N PRO A 330 23.70 4.77 10.25
CA PRO A 330 22.62 4.96 11.22
C PRO A 330 22.59 6.33 11.94
N PRO A 331 23.73 6.92 12.38
CA PRO A 331 23.72 8.22 13.04
C PRO A 331 23.25 9.36 12.13
N PHE A 332 23.68 9.35 10.85
CA PHE A 332 23.24 10.34 9.88
C PHE A 332 21.77 10.16 9.52
N ARG A 333 21.34 8.91 9.32
CA ARG A 333 19.93 8.56 9.09
C ARG A 333 19.01 9.14 10.17
N ARG A 334 19.36 8.96 11.45
CA ARG A 334 18.59 9.50 12.57
C ARG A 334 18.53 11.02 12.59
N ARG A 335 19.68 11.69 12.35
CA ARG A 335 19.73 13.17 12.25
C ARG A 335 18.83 13.70 11.15
N VAL A 336 18.84 13.10 9.97
CA VAL A 336 17.97 13.49 8.85
C VAL A 336 16.50 13.34 9.24
N HIS A 337 16.12 12.21 9.84
CA HIS A 337 14.74 12.00 10.27
C HIS A 337 14.28 12.97 11.37
N ARG A 338 15.14 13.38 12.31
CA ARG A 338 14.79 14.42 13.30
C ARG A 338 14.50 15.77 12.64
N VAL A 339 15.33 16.17 11.68
CA VAL A 339 15.11 17.41 10.92
C VAL A 339 13.83 17.33 10.07
N LEU A 340 13.59 16.20 9.39
CA LEU A 340 12.37 16.02 8.61
C LEU A 340 11.12 15.98 9.50
N ALA A 341 11.22 15.48 10.73
CA ALA A 341 10.11 15.50 11.68
C ALA A 341 9.66 16.92 12.05
N GLU A 342 10.60 17.86 12.20
CA GLU A 342 10.33 19.27 12.50
C GLU A 342 9.79 20.04 11.28
N LEU A 343 10.15 19.61 10.07
CA LEU A 343 9.78 20.26 8.82
C LEU A 343 8.51 19.71 8.17
N THR A 344 7.99 18.60 8.68
CA THR A 344 6.77 17.96 8.17
C THR A 344 5.67 17.99 9.24
N ASP A 345 4.43 17.74 8.80
CA ASP A 345 3.25 17.74 9.65
C ASP A 345 2.52 16.39 9.64
N GLY A 346 1.55 16.24 10.54
CA GLY A 346 0.67 15.07 10.65
C GLY A 346 1.43 13.74 10.68
N TYR A 347 0.93 12.78 9.89
CA TYR A 347 1.47 11.42 9.80
C TYR A 347 2.97 11.37 9.53
N ARG A 348 3.45 12.20 8.58
CA ARG A 348 4.85 12.21 8.13
C ARG A 348 5.79 12.66 9.24
N SER A 349 5.37 13.68 9.99
CA SER A 349 6.11 14.18 11.15
C SER A 349 6.35 13.07 12.16
N VAL A 350 5.27 12.40 12.60
CA VAL A 350 5.36 11.35 13.63
C VAL A 350 6.18 10.15 13.14
N ARG A 351 6.00 9.73 11.89
CA ARG A 351 6.82 8.67 11.28
C ARG A 351 8.31 9.03 11.25
N HIS A 352 8.64 10.27 10.93
CA HIS A 352 10.03 10.74 10.98
C HIS A 352 10.56 10.83 12.42
N MET A 353 9.73 11.18 13.40
CA MET A 353 10.14 11.12 14.81
C MET A 353 10.50 9.68 15.21
N PHE A 354 9.71 8.68 14.83
CA PHE A 354 10.04 7.27 15.07
C PHE A 354 11.37 6.88 14.45
N MET A 355 11.56 7.18 13.16
CA MET A 355 12.78 6.83 12.44
C MET A 355 14.03 7.59 12.93
N GLY A 356 13.83 8.72 13.63
CA GLY A 356 14.88 9.53 14.27
C GLY A 356 15.12 9.21 15.75
N ALA A 357 14.24 8.44 16.38
CA ALA A 357 14.32 8.06 17.78
C ALA A 357 15.32 6.93 18.01
N GLU A 358 16.00 6.95 19.17
CA GLU A 358 16.83 5.83 19.63
C GLU A 358 16.09 4.96 20.64
N SER A 359 15.19 5.56 21.40
CA SER A 359 14.35 4.90 22.39
C SER A 359 13.02 5.66 22.53
N TRP A 360 12.04 4.99 23.12
CA TRP A 360 10.82 5.63 23.58
C TRP A 360 11.15 6.73 24.62
N ASN A 361 10.52 7.91 24.50
CA ASN A 361 10.71 9.04 25.42
C ASN A 361 9.43 9.89 25.50
N GLU A 362 9.34 10.77 26.51
CA GLU A 362 8.15 11.58 26.80
C GLU A 362 7.70 12.47 25.63
N THR A 363 8.62 13.02 24.85
CA THR A 363 8.29 13.86 23.69
C THR A 363 7.67 13.05 22.56
N LEU A 364 8.22 11.87 22.26
CA LEU A 364 7.65 10.96 21.27
C LEU A 364 6.29 10.46 21.73
N GLU A 365 6.15 10.13 23.01
CA GLU A 365 4.92 9.66 23.62
C GLU A 365 3.78 10.67 23.49
N ALA A 366 4.00 11.91 23.95
CA ALA A 366 3.00 12.98 23.84
C ALA A 366 2.58 13.20 22.38
N ARG A 367 3.54 13.20 21.45
CA ARG A 367 3.24 13.39 20.03
C ARG A 367 2.43 12.24 19.43
N VAL A 368 2.71 11.00 19.83
CA VAL A 368 1.95 9.82 19.39
C VAL A 368 0.52 9.89 19.92
N GLU A 369 0.33 10.26 21.18
CA GLU A 369 -1.01 10.40 21.79
C GLU A 369 -1.84 11.48 21.06
N ASP A 370 -1.25 12.66 20.84
CA ASP A 370 -1.90 13.75 20.11
C ASP A 370 -2.31 13.31 18.70
N TYR A 371 -1.37 12.70 17.96
CA TYR A 371 -1.60 12.30 16.58
C TYR A 371 -2.61 11.15 16.45
N VAL A 372 -2.54 10.14 17.32
CA VAL A 372 -3.49 9.02 17.30
C VAL A 372 -4.90 9.51 17.60
N THR A 373 -5.05 10.46 18.53
CA THR A 373 -6.34 11.10 18.82
C THR A 373 -6.87 11.84 17.60
N GLU A 374 -6.07 12.74 17.01
CA GLU A 374 -6.42 13.51 15.82
C GLU A 374 -6.79 12.59 14.64
N ALA A 375 -5.95 11.60 14.32
CA ALA A 375 -6.18 10.65 13.23
C ALA A 375 -7.46 9.83 13.46
N THR A 376 -7.77 9.46 14.69
CA THR A 376 -8.98 8.71 15.05
C THR A 376 -10.24 9.58 14.89
N GLU A 377 -10.19 10.86 15.25
CA GLU A 377 -11.29 11.81 15.07
C GLU A 377 -11.57 12.07 13.58
N LEU A 378 -10.52 12.13 12.75
CA LEU A 378 -10.62 12.28 11.30
C LEU A 378 -10.98 10.97 10.56
N GLY A 379 -11.11 9.84 11.27
CA GLY A 379 -11.41 8.52 10.69
C GLY A 379 -10.24 7.87 9.93
N GLN A 380 -9.02 8.37 10.10
CA GLN A 380 -7.79 7.86 9.49
C GLN A 380 -7.22 6.68 10.29
N PHE A 381 -8.01 5.62 10.46
CA PHE A 381 -7.66 4.49 11.33
C PHE A 381 -6.39 3.75 10.89
N ASP A 382 -6.16 3.59 9.57
CA ASP A 382 -4.95 2.93 9.09
C ASP A 382 -3.68 3.68 9.53
N HIS A 383 -3.66 5.01 9.44
CA HIS A 383 -2.54 5.82 9.92
C HIS A 383 -2.34 5.70 11.43
N ALA A 384 -3.42 5.75 12.22
CA ALA A 384 -3.34 5.60 13.67
C ALA A 384 -2.77 4.23 14.07
N THR A 385 -3.26 3.15 13.44
CA THR A 385 -2.78 1.80 13.73
C THR A 385 -1.34 1.57 13.29
N GLU A 386 -0.90 2.17 12.18
CA GLU A 386 0.49 2.07 11.73
C GLU A 386 1.45 2.77 12.71
N ILE A 387 1.10 3.98 13.16
CA ILE A 387 1.87 4.72 14.16
C ILE A 387 1.97 3.96 15.49
N LEU A 388 0.86 3.38 15.96
CA LEU A 388 0.87 2.55 17.16
C LEU A 388 1.75 1.31 17.01
N ARG A 389 1.74 0.65 15.84
CA ARG A 389 2.64 -0.48 15.54
C ARG A 389 4.11 -0.07 15.54
N MET A 390 4.46 1.06 14.94
CA MET A 390 5.83 1.60 15.04
C MET A 390 6.21 1.88 16.50
N GLY A 391 5.26 2.30 17.34
CA GLY A 391 5.45 2.45 18.77
C GLY A 391 5.77 1.16 19.50
N LEU A 392 5.11 0.05 19.14
CA LEU A 392 5.39 -1.25 19.72
C LEU A 392 6.82 -1.74 19.45
N ASP A 393 7.43 -1.35 18.33
CA ASP A 393 8.82 -1.72 18.03
C ASP A 393 9.84 -1.01 18.94
N LEU A 394 9.48 0.13 19.53
CA LEU A 394 10.34 0.93 20.42
C LEU A 394 9.96 0.86 21.92
N ALA A 395 8.74 0.43 22.24
CA ALA A 395 8.23 0.42 23.60
C ALA A 395 8.77 -0.79 24.40
N GLU A 396 9.79 -0.55 25.23
CA GLU A 396 10.34 -1.57 26.16
C GLU A 396 9.58 -1.62 27.49
N ASN A 397 8.93 -0.52 27.89
CA ASN A 397 8.18 -0.45 29.14
C ASN A 397 6.84 -1.17 29.01
N PHE A 398 6.57 -2.12 29.92
CA PHE A 398 5.34 -2.93 29.92
C PHE A 398 4.07 -2.07 29.94
N THR A 399 4.00 -1.02 30.77
CA THR A 399 2.81 -0.15 30.87
C THR A 399 2.55 0.62 29.58
N VAL A 400 3.61 1.18 28.98
CA VAL A 400 3.52 1.89 27.70
C VAL A 400 3.08 0.92 26.60
N ARG A 401 3.71 -0.25 26.54
CA ARG A 401 3.41 -1.29 25.55
C ARG A 401 1.97 -1.79 25.69
N GLN A 402 1.51 -2.03 26.92
CA GLN A 402 0.12 -2.39 27.21
C GLN A 402 -0.87 -1.32 26.73
N ARG A 403 -0.58 -0.03 26.96
CA ARG A 403 -1.41 1.07 26.46
C ARG A 403 -1.48 1.08 24.93
N LEU A 404 -0.32 1.02 24.26
CA LEU A 404 -0.24 1.03 22.78
C LEU A 404 -0.99 -0.16 22.16
N ILE A 405 -0.87 -1.35 22.74
CA ILE A 405 -1.62 -2.53 22.28
C ILE A 405 -3.11 -2.33 22.48
N THR A 406 -3.52 -1.77 23.63
CA THR A 406 -4.93 -1.48 23.92
C THR A 406 -5.51 -0.52 22.88
N ASP A 407 -4.83 0.60 22.62
CA ASP A 407 -5.26 1.59 21.62
C ASP A 407 -5.33 0.99 20.22
N LEU A 408 -4.30 0.23 19.84
CA LEU A 408 -4.20 -0.41 18.53
C LEU A 408 -5.36 -1.37 18.29
N VAL A 409 -5.68 -2.19 19.29
CA VAL A 409 -6.77 -3.17 19.19
C VAL A 409 -8.13 -2.49 19.20
N LEU A 410 -8.37 -1.50 20.07
CA LEU A 410 -9.63 -0.75 20.10
C LEU A 410 -9.91 -0.04 18.77
N ILE A 411 -8.90 0.65 18.21
CA ILE A 411 -9.01 1.30 16.91
C ILE A 411 -9.23 0.27 15.80
N SER A 412 -8.52 -0.86 15.83
CA SER A 412 -8.68 -1.93 14.82
C SER A 412 -10.06 -2.58 14.88
N ILE A 413 -10.64 -2.75 16.07
CA ILE A 413 -12.02 -3.25 16.24
C ILE A 413 -13.00 -2.23 15.65
N ARG A 414 -12.85 -0.94 15.99
CA ARG A 414 -13.68 0.15 15.45
C ARG A 414 -13.62 0.21 13.92
N ALA A 415 -12.44 0.01 13.35
CA ALA A 415 -12.20 -0.05 11.91
C ALA A 415 -12.62 -1.38 11.25
N LYS A 416 -13.18 -2.33 12.00
CA LYS A 416 -13.55 -3.69 11.54
C LYS A 416 -12.37 -4.46 10.94
N SER A 417 -11.16 -4.17 11.42
CA SER A 417 -9.90 -4.75 10.98
C SER A 417 -9.16 -5.51 12.10
N GLY A 418 -9.88 -5.92 13.16
CA GLY A 418 -9.31 -6.60 14.33
C GLY A 418 -8.46 -7.85 14.01
N TYR A 419 -8.70 -8.54 12.89
CA TYR A 419 -7.87 -9.66 12.43
C TYR A 419 -6.39 -9.27 12.23
N ARG A 420 -6.09 -7.98 11.99
CA ARG A 420 -4.73 -7.47 11.87
C ARG A 420 -3.97 -7.49 13.18
N CYS A 421 -4.61 -7.69 14.34
CA CYS A 421 -4.00 -7.70 15.67
C CYS A 421 -3.91 -9.10 16.29
N LEU A 422 -4.18 -10.17 15.54
CA LEU A 422 -4.13 -11.54 16.04
C LEU A 422 -2.73 -11.95 16.54
N ASP A 423 -1.68 -11.33 15.99
CA ASP A 423 -0.29 -11.49 16.44
C ASP A 423 -0.07 -11.05 17.90
N LEU A 424 -0.93 -10.17 18.42
CA LEU A 424 -0.84 -9.61 19.77
C LEU A 424 -1.70 -10.35 20.80
N LEU A 425 -2.49 -11.36 20.38
CA LEU A 425 -3.45 -12.03 21.26
C LEU A 425 -2.78 -12.68 22.48
N SER A 426 -1.66 -13.37 22.27
CA SER A 426 -0.90 -14.02 23.36
C SER A 426 -0.35 -13.00 24.35
N GLU A 427 0.03 -11.82 23.87
CA GLU A 427 0.53 -10.74 24.71
C GLU A 427 -0.60 -10.08 25.51
N ILE A 428 -1.76 -9.84 24.90
CA ILE A 428 -2.97 -9.36 25.61
C ILE A 428 -3.38 -10.37 26.70
N GLU A 429 -3.27 -11.66 26.41
CA GLU A 429 -3.54 -12.70 27.41
C GLU A 429 -2.53 -12.71 28.57
N SER A 430 -1.38 -12.06 28.44
CA SER A 430 -0.42 -11.87 29.53
C SER A 430 -0.69 -10.65 30.42
N PHE A 431 -1.56 -9.72 29.99
CA PHE A 431 -1.88 -8.52 30.77
C PHE A 431 -2.56 -8.85 32.10
N PRO A 432 -2.45 -7.97 33.11
CA PRO A 432 -3.21 -8.09 34.35
C PRO A 432 -4.70 -8.30 34.08
N HIS A 433 -5.30 -9.24 34.79
CA HIS A 433 -6.70 -9.60 34.61
C HIS A 433 -7.61 -8.37 34.87
N SER A 434 -8.43 -8.05 33.88
CA SER A 434 -9.42 -6.95 33.91
C SER A 434 -10.51 -7.23 32.89
N MET A 435 -11.67 -6.58 33.02
CA MET A 435 -12.75 -6.71 32.03
C MET A 435 -12.29 -6.26 30.64
N LEU A 436 -11.51 -5.19 30.55
CA LEU A 436 -10.92 -4.72 29.29
C LEU A 436 -10.01 -5.78 28.67
N ARG A 437 -9.13 -6.42 29.46
CA ARG A 437 -8.26 -7.50 28.97
C ARG A 437 -9.07 -8.66 28.38
N GLU A 438 -10.11 -9.10 29.08
CA GLU A 438 -11.00 -10.16 28.56
C GLU A 438 -11.72 -9.71 27.28
N PHE A 439 -12.29 -8.51 27.29
CA PHE A 439 -13.00 -7.93 26.16
C PHE A 439 -12.13 -7.91 24.89
N LEU A 440 -10.89 -7.39 24.98
CA LEU A 440 -9.97 -7.33 23.84
C LEU A 440 -9.66 -8.73 23.31
N ALA A 441 -9.31 -9.68 24.19
CA ALA A 441 -9.00 -11.05 23.80
C ALA A 441 -10.21 -11.74 23.15
N LEU A 442 -11.41 -11.57 23.72
CA LEU A 442 -12.65 -12.13 23.21
C LEU A 442 -13.02 -11.57 21.84
N LEU A 443 -12.85 -10.28 21.60
CA LEU A 443 -13.15 -9.69 20.29
C LEU A 443 -12.15 -10.09 19.21
N LEU A 444 -10.88 -10.30 19.54
CA LEU A 444 -9.89 -10.81 18.59
C LEU A 444 -10.14 -12.28 18.24
N ARG A 445 -10.52 -13.10 19.23
CA ARG A 445 -10.82 -14.53 19.02
C ARG A 445 -12.00 -14.78 18.08
N ILE A 446 -12.86 -13.79 17.83
CA ILE A 446 -13.94 -13.88 16.81
C ILE A 446 -13.37 -14.12 15.40
N TYR A 447 -12.14 -13.67 15.13
CA TYR A 447 -11.50 -13.83 13.82
C TYR A 447 -10.77 -15.17 13.65
N LEU A 448 -10.63 -15.98 14.70
CA LEU A 448 -10.01 -17.30 14.63
C LEU A 448 -11.05 -18.35 14.20
N ILE A 449 -11.08 -18.66 12.91
CA ILE A 449 -12.09 -19.58 12.33
C ILE A 449 -11.82 -21.04 12.71
N ASP A 450 -10.56 -21.40 12.91
CA ASP A 450 -10.14 -22.78 13.19
C ASP A 450 -10.14 -23.15 14.69
N GLU A 451 -10.39 -22.17 15.57
CA GLU A 451 -10.45 -22.38 17.02
C GLU A 451 -11.88 -22.22 17.55
N PRO A 452 -12.32 -23.07 18.49
CA PRO A 452 -13.61 -22.87 19.15
C PRO A 452 -13.59 -21.55 19.94
N TYR A 453 -14.64 -20.75 19.78
CA TYR A 453 -14.82 -19.53 20.54
C TYR A 453 -14.99 -19.84 22.04
N PRO A 454 -14.30 -19.15 22.96
CA PRO A 454 -14.34 -19.46 24.39
C PRO A 454 -15.62 -18.92 25.05
N GLU A 455 -16.74 -19.59 24.82
CA GLU A 455 -18.08 -19.19 25.32
C GLU A 455 -18.11 -19.02 26.85
N ASP A 456 -17.42 -19.89 27.61
CA ASP A 456 -17.37 -19.79 29.07
C ASP A 456 -16.72 -18.49 29.55
N ARG A 457 -15.67 -18.00 28.86
CA ARG A 457 -15.02 -16.73 29.20
C ARG A 457 -15.93 -15.55 28.87
N ALA A 458 -16.58 -15.58 27.71
CA ALA A 458 -17.55 -14.54 27.34
C ALA A 458 -18.71 -14.47 28.35
N LYS A 459 -19.23 -15.62 28.76
CA LYS A 459 -20.28 -15.72 29.78
C LYS A 459 -19.81 -15.14 31.12
N GLN A 460 -18.59 -15.47 31.58
CA GLN A 460 -18.03 -14.89 32.80
C GLN A 460 -17.93 -13.37 32.74
N VAL A 461 -17.53 -12.79 31.61
CA VAL A 461 -17.50 -11.34 31.41
C VAL A 461 -18.90 -10.73 31.51
N LEU A 462 -19.89 -11.33 30.84
CA LEU A 462 -21.27 -10.84 30.86
C LEU A 462 -21.96 -11.04 32.22
N GLU A 463 -21.59 -12.04 33.01
CA GLU A 463 -22.18 -12.27 34.35
C GLU A 463 -21.47 -11.48 35.46
N SER A 464 -20.29 -10.91 35.19
CA SER A 464 -19.54 -10.12 36.15
C SER A 464 -20.25 -8.79 36.45
N PRO A 465 -20.35 -8.36 37.73
CA PRO A 465 -20.90 -7.06 38.05
C PRO A 465 -20.00 -5.96 37.48
N SER A 466 -20.60 -4.99 36.78
CA SER A 466 -19.94 -3.78 36.30
C SER A 466 -19.83 -2.76 37.45
N GLU A 467 -18.63 -2.26 37.72
CA GLU A 467 -18.36 -1.23 38.73
C GLU A 467 -18.30 0.18 38.11
N THR A 468 -18.09 0.28 36.80
CA THR A 468 -17.93 1.55 36.07
C THR A 468 -18.81 1.64 34.82
N PRO A 469 -19.12 2.86 34.32
CA PRO A 469 -19.82 3.04 33.05
C PRO A 469 -19.08 2.38 31.86
N ASP A 470 -17.75 2.42 31.88
CA ASP A 470 -16.88 1.80 30.86
C ASP A 470 -17.11 0.29 30.78
N GLU A 471 -17.14 -0.40 31.92
CA GLU A 471 -17.38 -1.85 31.98
C GLU A 471 -18.75 -2.23 31.41
N THR A 472 -19.79 -1.46 31.74
CA THR A 472 -21.14 -1.69 31.18
C THR A 472 -21.15 -1.47 29.66
N ALA A 473 -20.42 -0.47 29.16
CA ALA A 473 -20.29 -0.23 27.72
C ALA A 473 -19.56 -1.38 27.01
N LEU A 474 -18.47 -1.90 27.60
CA LEU A 474 -17.74 -3.06 27.08
C LEU A 474 -18.63 -4.32 27.03
N GLN A 475 -19.42 -4.59 28.08
CA GLN A 475 -20.37 -5.71 28.11
C GLN A 475 -21.48 -5.55 27.07
N GLY A 476 -22.04 -4.34 26.93
CA GLY A 476 -23.03 -4.02 25.90
C GLY A 476 -22.49 -4.25 24.49
N TYR A 477 -21.30 -3.75 24.20
CA TYR A 477 -20.68 -3.93 22.89
C TYR A 477 -20.28 -5.40 22.61
N LEU A 478 -19.76 -6.11 23.61
CA LEU A 478 -19.43 -7.53 23.50
C LEU A 478 -20.68 -8.36 23.19
N SER A 479 -21.76 -8.18 23.97
CA SER A 479 -23.02 -8.91 23.76
C SER A 479 -23.63 -8.61 22.38
N PHE A 480 -23.63 -7.35 21.94
CA PHE A 480 -24.03 -6.99 20.59
C PHE A 480 -23.19 -7.70 19.52
N THR A 481 -21.87 -7.71 19.68
CA THR A 481 -20.96 -8.34 18.71
C THR A 481 -21.15 -9.86 18.65
N LEU A 482 -21.39 -10.52 19.79
CA LEU A 482 -21.69 -11.95 19.85
C LEU A 482 -22.98 -12.29 19.12
N ILE A 483 -24.04 -11.48 19.28
CA ILE A 483 -25.28 -11.63 18.52
C ILE A 483 -25.00 -11.57 17.01
N VAL A 484 -24.24 -10.56 16.56
CA VAL A 484 -23.86 -10.41 15.14
C VAL A 484 -23.04 -11.61 14.65
N MET A 485 -22.18 -12.19 15.48
CA MET A 485 -21.43 -13.40 15.15
C MET A 485 -22.36 -14.62 15.02
N MET A 486 -23.28 -14.80 15.96
CA MET A 486 -24.24 -15.90 16.01
C MET A 486 -25.24 -15.87 14.85
N MET A 487 -25.45 -14.74 14.19
CA MET A 487 -26.23 -14.67 12.93
C MET A 487 -25.69 -15.61 11.84
N ARG A 488 -24.41 -16.00 11.91
CA ARG A 488 -23.80 -16.97 10.98
C ARG A 488 -24.08 -18.43 11.38
N SER A 489 -24.55 -18.67 12.60
CA SER A 489 -24.93 -19.97 13.12
C SER A 489 -26.35 -20.36 12.69
N PRO A 490 -26.64 -21.64 12.44
CA PRO A 490 -28.01 -22.11 12.24
C PRO A 490 -28.87 -22.06 13.52
N ASP A 491 -28.28 -21.83 14.70
CA ASP A 491 -29.02 -21.75 15.97
C ASP A 491 -29.65 -20.37 16.20
N ARG A 492 -30.83 -20.19 15.63
CA ARG A 492 -31.58 -18.92 15.65
C ARG A 492 -32.23 -18.61 17.00
N ARG A 493 -32.53 -19.63 17.81
CA ARG A 493 -33.13 -19.43 19.14
C ARG A 493 -32.14 -18.80 20.08
N ALA A 494 -30.89 -19.25 20.04
CA ALA A 494 -29.82 -18.69 20.86
C ALA A 494 -29.60 -17.17 20.58
N VAL A 495 -29.80 -16.73 19.33
CA VAL A 495 -29.78 -15.29 18.97
C VAL A 495 -30.92 -14.54 19.65
N LEU A 496 -32.16 -15.04 19.56
CA LEU A 496 -33.33 -14.41 20.17
C LEU A 496 -33.24 -14.36 21.70
N ASP A 497 -32.64 -15.37 22.33
CA ASP A 497 -32.47 -15.42 23.78
C ASP A 497 -31.41 -14.42 24.29
N MET A 498 -30.43 -14.05 23.47
CA MET A 498 -29.36 -13.12 23.83
C MET A 498 -29.75 -11.64 23.61
N ILE A 499 -30.67 -11.34 22.68
CA ILE A 499 -31.10 -9.95 22.39
C ILE A 499 -31.61 -9.20 23.64
N PRO A 500 -32.47 -9.77 24.51
CA PRO A 500 -32.91 -9.09 25.73
C PRO A 500 -31.75 -8.73 26.67
N MET A 501 -30.73 -9.59 26.75
CA MET A 501 -29.55 -9.33 27.58
C MET A 501 -28.73 -8.15 27.03
N ALA A 502 -28.50 -8.10 25.71
CA ALA A 502 -27.83 -6.96 25.09
C ALA A 502 -28.60 -5.65 25.28
N ARG A 503 -29.94 -5.67 25.16
CA ARG A 503 -30.79 -4.50 25.46
C ARG A 503 -30.66 -4.04 26.91
N ASP A 504 -30.60 -4.97 27.86
CA ASP A 504 -30.44 -4.65 29.29
C ASP A 504 -29.09 -3.96 29.57
N PHE A 505 -28.00 -4.42 28.95
CA PHE A 505 -26.70 -3.73 29.05
C PHE A 505 -26.73 -2.34 28.43
N ILE A 506 -27.31 -2.18 27.24
CA ILE A 506 -27.42 -0.87 26.56
C ILE A 506 -28.28 0.11 27.40
N ALA A 507 -29.35 -0.39 28.04
CA ALA A 507 -30.23 0.41 28.86
C ALA A 507 -29.62 0.81 30.22
N LYS A 508 -28.77 -0.04 30.81
CA LYS A 508 -28.07 0.23 32.08
C LYS A 508 -26.75 0.97 31.88
N GLY A 509 -26.21 0.92 30.67
CA GLY A 509 -24.94 1.56 30.30
C GLY A 509 -25.05 3.07 30.11
N PRO A 510 -23.90 3.71 29.82
CA PRO A 510 -23.86 5.15 29.54
C PRO A 510 -24.74 5.50 28.34
N GLN A 511 -25.46 6.63 28.43
CA GLN A 511 -26.32 7.11 27.35
C GLN A 511 -25.63 8.19 26.51
N ASP A 512 -24.72 8.95 27.11
CA ASP A 512 -23.84 9.92 26.47
C ASP A 512 -22.37 9.45 26.58
N PRO A 513 -21.55 9.54 25.52
CA PRO A 513 -20.12 9.29 25.60
C PRO A 513 -19.36 10.07 26.70
N GLU A 514 -19.87 11.22 27.15
CA GLU A 514 -19.28 12.01 28.25
C GLU A 514 -19.45 11.35 29.64
N GLU A 515 -20.29 10.31 29.77
CA GLU A 515 -20.43 9.53 31.00
C GLU A 515 -19.30 8.53 31.22
N LEU A 516 -18.49 8.27 30.19
CA LEU A 516 -17.35 7.35 30.25
C LEU A 516 -16.18 7.95 31.03
N LEU A 517 -15.45 7.10 31.75
CA LEU A 517 -14.18 7.47 32.37
C LEU A 517 -13.06 7.48 31.32
N ASP A 518 -13.12 6.57 30.36
CA ASP A 518 -12.18 6.48 29.25
C ASP A 518 -12.83 6.79 27.90
N ARG A 519 -12.43 7.93 27.32
CA ARG A 519 -12.96 8.41 26.04
C ARG A 519 -12.66 7.48 24.87
N ARG A 520 -11.72 6.55 24.99
CA ARG A 520 -11.43 5.55 23.94
C ARG A 520 -12.61 4.63 23.65
N PHE A 521 -13.57 4.52 24.58
CA PHE A 521 -14.79 3.73 24.40
C PHE A 521 -15.97 4.53 23.86
N ALA A 522 -15.83 5.85 23.63
CA ALA A 522 -16.92 6.75 23.22
C ALA A 522 -17.69 6.24 21.99
N TRP A 523 -16.99 5.63 21.03
CA TRP A 523 -17.59 5.09 19.81
C TRP A 523 -18.46 3.84 20.03
N MET A 524 -18.40 3.22 21.22
CA MET A 524 -19.26 2.12 21.65
C MET A 524 -20.56 2.63 22.32
N VAL A 525 -20.70 3.94 22.54
CA VAL A 525 -21.86 4.56 23.19
C VAL A 525 -22.73 5.24 22.14
N ALA A 526 -23.62 4.45 21.55
CA ALA A 526 -24.63 4.89 20.61
C ALA A 526 -25.92 4.08 20.85
N PRO A 527 -26.58 4.24 22.01
CA PRO A 527 -27.63 3.33 22.47
C PRO A 527 -28.78 3.22 21.47
N GLU A 528 -29.23 4.34 20.90
CA GLU A 528 -30.29 4.33 19.88
C GLU A 528 -29.90 3.52 18.63
N ASP A 529 -28.68 3.71 18.12
CA ASP A 529 -28.18 3.00 16.94
C ASP A 529 -28.10 1.49 17.20
N PHE A 530 -27.58 1.08 18.36
CA PHE A 530 -27.49 -0.34 18.72
C PHE A 530 -28.87 -0.96 18.95
N LEU A 531 -29.80 -0.24 19.59
CA LEU A 531 -31.17 -0.73 19.78
C LEU A 531 -31.88 -0.92 18.43
N VAL A 532 -31.75 0.04 17.50
CA VAL A 532 -32.30 -0.10 16.14
C VAL A 532 -31.70 -1.29 15.40
N HIS A 533 -30.39 -1.54 15.56
CA HIS A 533 -29.76 -2.74 14.99
C HIS A 533 -30.32 -4.02 15.60
N LEU A 534 -30.46 -4.09 16.93
CA LEU A 534 -31.04 -5.25 17.61
C LEU A 534 -32.49 -5.51 17.18
N ASP A 535 -33.29 -4.45 17.03
CA ASP A 535 -34.65 -4.51 16.49
C ASP A 535 -34.69 -5.12 15.07
N CYS A 536 -33.79 -4.67 14.20
CA CYS A 536 -33.65 -5.22 12.85
C CYS A 536 -33.27 -6.71 12.89
N LEU A 537 -32.32 -7.08 13.75
CA LEU A 537 -31.85 -8.46 13.88
C LEU A 537 -32.96 -9.37 14.44
N GLU A 538 -33.71 -8.92 15.45
CA GLU A 538 -34.84 -9.64 16.03
C GLU A 538 -35.93 -9.90 14.99
N LEU A 539 -36.28 -8.88 14.21
CA LEU A 539 -37.27 -8.98 13.13
C LEU A 539 -36.85 -9.99 12.06
N ILE A 540 -35.58 -9.97 11.65
CA ILE A 540 -35.03 -10.94 10.70
C ILE A 540 -35.17 -12.36 11.25
N GLN A 541 -34.82 -12.59 12.51
CA GLN A 541 -34.89 -13.92 13.12
C GLN A 541 -36.34 -14.41 13.25
N TRP A 542 -37.28 -13.59 13.71
CA TRP A 542 -38.70 -13.96 13.74
C TRP A 542 -39.25 -14.30 12.36
N ASN A 543 -38.86 -13.55 11.33
CA ASN A 543 -39.29 -13.85 9.97
C ASN A 543 -38.71 -15.18 9.47
N LEU A 544 -37.42 -15.44 9.72
CA LEU A 544 -36.77 -16.69 9.34
C LEU A 544 -37.35 -17.91 10.08
N ASP A 545 -37.85 -17.73 11.30
CA ASP A 545 -38.50 -18.77 12.11
C ASP A 545 -40.01 -18.90 11.85
N GLY A 546 -40.55 -18.18 10.87
CA GLY A 546 -41.99 -18.21 10.52
C GLY A 546 -42.89 -17.59 11.60
N ARG A 547 -42.33 -16.85 12.56
CA ARG A 547 -43.02 -16.17 13.66
C ARG A 547 -43.61 -14.82 13.22
N HIS A 548 -44.34 -14.81 12.10
CA HIS A 548 -44.90 -13.58 11.50
C HIS A 548 -45.91 -12.86 12.41
N GLN A 549 -46.53 -13.56 13.36
CA GLN A 549 -47.42 -12.94 14.35
C GLN A 549 -46.65 -12.08 15.35
N ASP A 550 -45.45 -12.48 15.76
CA ASP A 550 -44.60 -11.71 16.66
C ASP A 550 -44.07 -10.45 15.97
N VAL A 551 -43.75 -10.53 14.67
CA VAL A 551 -43.41 -9.35 13.85
C VAL A 551 -44.57 -8.34 13.85
N ARG A 552 -45.80 -8.78 13.55
CA ARG A 552 -46.98 -7.90 13.50
C ARG A 552 -47.35 -7.31 14.86
N ARG A 553 -47.07 -8.03 15.95
CA ARG A 553 -47.38 -7.59 17.31
C ARG A 553 -46.42 -6.51 17.79
N ASN A 554 -45.14 -6.63 17.49
CA ASN A 554 -44.11 -5.72 17.99
C ASN A 554 -43.87 -4.53 17.04
N TYR A 555 -44.16 -4.68 15.75
CA TYR A 555 -44.05 -3.60 14.75
C TYR A 555 -45.38 -3.41 13.98
N PRO A 556 -46.42 -2.86 14.64
CA PRO A 556 -47.67 -2.53 13.97
C PRO A 556 -47.45 -1.41 12.95
N THR A 557 -47.97 -1.61 11.73
CA THR A 557 -47.94 -0.63 10.62
C THR A 557 -48.63 0.69 10.95
#